data_AF-A0A502I9Z1-F1
#
_entry.id   AF-A0A502I9Z1-F1
#
_cell.length_a   1.000
_cell.length_b   1.000
_cell.length_c   1.000
_cell.angle_alpha   90.00
_cell.angle_beta   90.00
_cell.angle_gamma   90.00
#
_symmetry.space_group_name_H-M   'P 1'
#
loop_
_entity.id
_entity.type
_entity.pdbx_description
1 polymer ?
#
loop_
_entity_poly.entity_id
_entity_poly.type
_entity_poly.pdbx_seq_one_letter_code
_entity_poly.pdbx_strand_id
1 'polypeptide(L)'
;MPTKRTPRAQRALRLATGTALCLAISFGLGLPIPFIAPVLCALLLASLNRALPFKAAVVLALVAMLTTGLGLLLIPILRYYPVSGVLLVGTSLFLAFRFGLRGGNNLIVTFLVIGLTMISAAGVAEFDLAAMVIGALVKGLLLAVMVLALSHWLFPEPANAPSPPPAPTLPAEEVSRVALRATLIVLPTFLLALIDPASYLPIILKAVTLGQQSSTTTARQAGRELVGSTLLGGLLAIVFWCALSLFVHLWMFFLWMLLFGLVLARKVYALSPTGLSPGFWLNSLITMIILLGQSVQDSAAGKDVYTAFAVRMGLFIAVTLYADLMVHLLDQHRPKEVQGLT
;
A
#
# COMPACT_ATOMS: atom_id res chain seq x y z
N MET A 1 23.39 28.81 9.14
CA MET A 1 22.63 28.44 10.36
C MET A 1 21.80 27.20 10.08
N PRO A 2 22.02 26.05 10.74
CA PRO A 2 21.11 24.92 10.57
C PRO A 2 19.78 25.29 11.21
N THR A 3 18.75 25.53 10.39
CA THR A 3 17.38 25.76 10.89
C THR A 3 17.02 24.59 11.80
N LYS A 4 16.82 24.83 13.10
CA LYS A 4 16.37 23.81 14.06
C LYS A 4 14.95 23.37 13.66
N ARG A 5 14.85 22.34 12.81
CA ARG A 5 13.58 21.76 12.38
C ARG A 5 13.09 20.80 13.45
N THR A 6 11.79 20.81 13.74
CA THR A 6 11.19 19.81 14.63
C THR A 6 11.33 18.41 14.00
N PRO A 7 11.46 17.34 14.81
CA PRO A 7 11.62 15.98 14.29
C PRO A 7 10.43 15.55 13.41
N ARG A 8 9.21 16.02 13.73
CA ARG A 8 8.01 15.80 12.90
C ARG A 8 8.11 16.50 11.54
N ALA A 9 8.65 17.71 11.47
CA ALA A 9 8.87 18.42 10.21
C ALA A 9 9.93 17.75 9.33
N GLN A 10 11.01 17.23 9.94
CA GLN A 10 12.03 16.46 9.23
C GLN A 10 11.44 15.16 8.64
N ARG A 11 10.63 14.43 9.41
CA ARG A 11 9.94 13.23 8.91
C ARG A 11 8.99 13.53 7.76
N ALA A 12 8.23 14.63 7.85
CA ALA A 12 7.33 15.05 6.78
C ALA A 12 8.08 15.40 5.48
N LEU A 13 9.19 16.13 5.60
CA LEU A 13 10.08 16.43 4.48
C LEU A 13 10.66 15.14 3.88
N ARG A 14 11.15 14.23 4.73
CA ARG A 14 11.74 12.95 4.29
C ARG A 14 10.74 12.11 3.50
N LEU A 15 9.51 11.98 4.01
CA LEU A 15 8.44 11.25 3.33
C LEU A 15 8.16 11.85 1.95
N ALA A 16 7.99 13.17 1.87
CA ALA A 16 7.67 13.84 0.60
C ALA A 16 8.82 13.80 -0.40
N THR A 17 10.06 14.11 0.03
CA THR A 17 11.23 14.11 -0.86
C THR A 17 11.59 12.70 -1.31
N GLY A 18 11.52 11.72 -0.40
CA GLY A 18 11.82 10.34 -0.73
C GLY A 18 10.81 9.75 -1.71
N THR A 19 9.53 9.98 -1.50
CA THR A 19 8.49 9.53 -2.43
C THR A 19 8.59 10.20 -3.80
N ALA A 20 8.85 11.51 -3.86
CA ALA A 20 9.04 12.24 -5.11
C ALA A 20 10.30 11.78 -5.88
N LEU A 21 11.44 11.61 -5.20
CA LEU A 21 12.68 11.10 -5.81
C LEU A 21 12.48 9.68 -6.34
N CYS A 22 11.86 8.81 -5.54
CA CYS A 22 11.59 7.43 -5.94
C CYS A 22 10.70 7.37 -7.18
N LEU A 23 9.67 8.22 -7.23
CA LEU A 23 8.79 8.34 -8.40
C LEU A 23 9.57 8.83 -9.63
N ALA A 24 10.35 9.90 -9.52
CA ALA A 24 11.12 10.44 -10.64
C ALA A 24 12.13 9.43 -11.21
N ILE A 25 12.86 8.73 -10.34
CA ILE A 25 13.83 7.71 -10.76
C ILE A 25 13.12 6.50 -11.39
N SER A 26 12.03 6.04 -10.78
CA SER A 26 11.30 4.87 -11.26
C SER A 26 10.69 5.08 -12.65
N PHE A 27 10.07 6.24 -12.89
CA PHE A 27 9.53 6.61 -14.19
C PHE A 27 10.63 6.97 -15.20
N GLY A 28 11.72 7.61 -14.76
CA GLY A 28 12.86 7.94 -15.62
C GLY A 28 13.64 6.71 -16.09
N LEU A 29 13.70 5.64 -15.29
CA LEU A 29 14.32 4.36 -15.66
C LEU A 29 13.39 3.43 -16.45
N GLY A 30 12.11 3.80 -16.62
CA GLY A 30 11.14 2.96 -17.33
C GLY A 30 10.95 1.58 -16.68
N LEU A 31 10.87 1.52 -15.34
CA LEU A 31 10.62 0.25 -14.64
C LEU A 31 9.31 -0.40 -15.13
N PRO A 32 9.18 -1.74 -15.09
CA PRO A 32 8.01 -2.43 -15.64
C PRO A 32 6.68 -2.00 -15.00
N ILE A 33 6.70 -1.65 -13.71
CA ILE A 33 5.55 -1.10 -12.98
C ILE A 33 6.03 0.09 -12.12
N PRO A 34 6.17 1.30 -12.72
CA PRO A 34 6.92 2.40 -12.12
C PRO A 34 6.36 2.92 -10.78
N PHE A 35 5.05 2.81 -10.55
CA PHE A 35 4.43 3.33 -9.32
C PHE A 35 4.61 2.42 -8.10
N ILE A 36 5.04 1.16 -8.25
CA ILE A 36 5.30 0.27 -7.11
C ILE A 36 6.42 0.84 -6.24
N ALA A 37 7.50 1.33 -6.84
CA ALA A 37 8.65 1.88 -6.12
C ALA A 37 8.27 3.07 -5.18
N PRO A 38 7.56 4.12 -5.64
CA PRO A 38 7.15 5.20 -4.76
C PRO A 38 6.11 4.79 -3.71
N VAL A 39 5.24 3.82 -3.99
CA VAL A 39 4.31 3.26 -2.98
C VAL A 39 5.11 2.56 -1.87
N LEU A 40 6.04 1.66 -2.23
CA LEU A 40 6.91 0.99 -1.25
C LEU A 40 7.76 2.00 -0.48
N CYS A 41 8.30 3.02 -1.15
CA CYS A 41 9.06 4.08 -0.50
C CYS A 41 8.22 4.86 0.52
N ALA A 42 6.97 5.21 0.17
CA ALA A 42 6.04 5.87 1.08
C ALA A 42 5.75 5.02 2.32
N LEU A 43 5.48 3.72 2.12
CA LEU A 43 5.22 2.76 3.19
C LEU A 43 6.45 2.59 4.10
N LEU A 44 7.64 2.46 3.52
CA LEU A 44 8.90 2.31 4.27
C LEU A 44 9.22 3.59 5.06
N LEU A 45 9.09 4.77 4.46
CA LEU A 45 9.35 6.05 5.13
C LEU A 45 8.35 6.35 6.25
N ALA A 46 7.09 5.95 6.08
CA ALA A 46 6.07 6.12 7.10
C ALA A 46 6.22 5.14 8.27
N SER A 47 6.72 3.93 8.02
CA SER A 47 6.88 2.87 9.04
C SER A 47 8.25 2.84 9.71
N LEU A 48 9.31 3.25 9.03
CA LEU A 48 10.69 3.19 9.51
C LEU A 48 11.21 4.59 9.82
N ASN A 49 11.33 4.90 11.12
CA ASN A 49 11.96 6.15 11.58
C ASN A 49 13.50 6.11 11.53
N ARG A 50 14.10 4.99 11.14
CA ARG A 50 15.55 4.81 11.05
C ARG A 50 15.92 4.27 9.68
N ALA A 51 17.09 4.64 9.20
CA ALA A 51 17.66 4.04 8.01
C ALA A 51 17.81 2.53 8.22
N LEU A 52 17.44 1.74 7.20
CA LEU A 52 17.69 0.30 7.23
C LEU A 52 19.20 0.07 7.17
N PRO A 53 19.79 -0.72 8.08
CA PRO A 53 21.15 -1.18 7.89
C PRO A 53 21.21 -2.02 6.61
N PHE A 54 22.33 -1.97 5.89
CA PHE A 54 22.49 -2.70 4.62
C PHE A 54 22.11 -4.19 4.74
N LYS A 55 22.43 -4.83 5.87
CA LYS A 55 22.01 -6.21 6.16
C LYS A 55 20.49 -6.38 6.18
N ALA A 56 19.75 -5.47 6.80
CA ALA A 56 18.28 -5.54 6.85
C ALA A 56 17.65 -5.26 5.47
N ALA A 57 18.26 -4.40 4.66
CA ALA A 57 17.85 -4.19 3.27
C ALA A 57 17.95 -5.47 2.44
N VAL A 58 19.09 -6.17 2.50
CA VAL A 58 19.30 -7.44 1.80
C VAL A 58 18.34 -8.51 2.32
N VAL A 59 18.18 -8.62 3.65
CA VAL A 59 17.21 -9.56 4.25
C VAL A 59 15.79 -9.24 3.78
N LEU A 60 15.38 -7.98 3.74
CA LEU A 60 14.05 -7.59 3.27
C LEU A 60 13.84 -7.93 1.80
N ALA A 61 14.85 -7.72 0.95
CA ALA A 61 14.80 -8.11 -0.46
C ALA A 61 14.73 -9.64 -0.65
N LEU A 62 15.49 -10.40 0.13
CA LEU A 62 15.42 -11.87 0.13
C LEU A 62 14.07 -12.38 0.62
N VAL A 63 13.54 -11.79 1.69
CA VAL A 63 12.21 -12.14 2.21
C VAL A 63 11.13 -11.79 1.19
N ALA A 64 11.21 -10.62 0.54
CA ALA A 64 10.31 -10.27 -0.55
C ALA A 64 10.39 -11.33 -1.65
N MET A 65 11.59 -11.68 -2.13
CA MET A 65 11.77 -12.69 -3.17
C MET A 65 11.19 -14.05 -2.78
N LEU A 66 11.49 -14.56 -1.58
CA LEU A 66 10.98 -15.84 -1.08
C LEU A 66 9.45 -15.84 -0.93
N THR A 67 8.90 -14.81 -0.29
CA THR A 67 7.45 -14.68 -0.08
C THR A 67 6.69 -14.49 -1.39
N THR A 68 7.29 -13.82 -2.38
CA THR A 68 6.74 -13.73 -3.74
C THR A 68 6.84 -15.06 -4.50
N GLY A 69 7.89 -15.85 -4.26
CA GLY A 69 8.07 -17.18 -4.84
C GLY A 69 7.00 -18.18 -4.42
N LEU A 70 6.45 -18.07 -3.20
CA LEU A 70 5.28 -18.87 -2.78
C LEU A 70 4.08 -18.68 -3.72
N GLY A 71 3.90 -17.47 -4.28
CA GLY A 71 2.84 -17.19 -5.25
C GLY A 71 2.96 -18.04 -6.52
N LEU A 72 4.19 -18.32 -6.97
CA LEU A 72 4.45 -19.14 -8.15
C LEU A 72 4.09 -20.61 -7.92
N LEU A 73 4.34 -21.12 -6.71
CA LEU A 73 4.01 -22.50 -6.34
C LEU A 73 2.49 -22.75 -6.33
N LEU A 74 1.69 -21.70 -6.20
CA LEU A 74 0.22 -21.79 -6.23
C LEU A 74 -0.36 -21.84 -7.64
N ILE A 75 0.38 -21.43 -8.67
CA ILE A 75 -0.08 -21.43 -10.07
C ILE A 75 -0.64 -22.78 -10.52
N PRO A 76 0.06 -23.93 -10.38
CA PRO A 76 -0.48 -25.21 -10.83
C PRO A 76 -1.75 -25.60 -10.08
N ILE A 77 -1.80 -25.34 -8.76
CA ILE A 77 -2.99 -25.65 -7.95
C ILE A 77 -4.18 -24.82 -8.42
N LEU A 78 -3.98 -23.52 -8.70
CA LEU A 78 -5.05 -22.67 -9.21
C LEU A 78 -5.50 -23.07 -10.63
N ARG A 79 -4.59 -23.56 -11.46
CA ARG A 79 -4.89 -23.96 -12.84
C ARG A 79 -5.63 -25.30 -12.92
N TYR A 80 -5.26 -26.28 -12.08
CA TYR A 80 -5.87 -27.61 -12.10
C TYR A 80 -6.99 -27.80 -11.08
N TYR A 81 -6.97 -27.09 -9.96
CA TYR A 81 -7.93 -27.20 -8.86
C TYR A 81 -8.35 -25.79 -8.36
N PRO A 82 -9.11 -25.01 -9.15
CA PRO A 82 -9.36 -23.60 -8.90
C PRO A 82 -10.03 -23.32 -7.55
N VAL A 83 -11.03 -24.12 -7.16
CA VAL A 83 -11.72 -23.96 -5.87
C VAL A 83 -10.78 -24.22 -4.69
N SER A 84 -10.01 -25.31 -4.74
CA SER A 84 -9.02 -25.64 -3.72
C SER A 84 -7.91 -24.59 -3.66
N GLY A 85 -7.46 -24.08 -4.81
CA GLY A 85 -6.47 -23.01 -4.91
C GLY A 85 -6.93 -21.72 -4.25
N VAL A 86 -8.18 -21.30 -4.51
CA VAL A 86 -8.78 -20.11 -3.87
C VAL A 86 -8.91 -20.30 -2.35
N LEU A 87 -9.34 -21.47 -1.89
CA LEU A 87 -9.44 -21.77 -0.45
C LEU A 87 -8.06 -21.76 0.23
N LEU A 88 -7.04 -22.29 -0.45
CA LEU A 88 -5.67 -22.28 0.03
C LEU A 88 -5.15 -20.84 0.14
N VAL A 89 -5.33 -20.02 -0.91
CA VAL A 89 -4.98 -18.59 -0.89
C VAL A 89 -5.71 -17.88 0.26
N GLY A 90 -7.02 -18.09 0.42
CA GLY A 90 -7.80 -17.48 1.51
C GLY A 90 -7.27 -17.88 2.90
N THR A 91 -6.93 -19.16 3.08
CA THR A 91 -6.35 -19.65 4.33
C THR A 91 -4.96 -19.06 4.58
N SER A 92 -4.11 -18.99 3.56
CA SER A 92 -2.78 -18.39 3.65
C SER A 92 -2.85 -16.89 3.94
N LEU A 93 -3.80 -16.15 3.34
CA LEU A 93 -4.07 -14.75 3.66
C LEU A 93 -4.49 -14.57 5.11
N PHE A 94 -5.40 -15.42 5.60
CA PHE A 94 -5.82 -15.42 7.00
C PHE A 94 -4.63 -15.62 7.95
N LEU A 95 -3.78 -16.60 7.68
CA LEU A 95 -2.58 -16.85 8.48
C LEU A 95 -1.58 -15.68 8.40
N ALA A 96 -1.41 -15.06 7.23
CA ALA A 96 -0.53 -13.91 7.03
C ALA A 96 -1.00 -12.69 7.84
N PHE A 97 -2.28 -12.35 7.78
CA PHE A 97 -2.85 -11.26 8.58
C PHE A 97 -2.81 -11.57 10.08
N ARG A 98 -3.09 -12.81 10.47
CA ARG A 98 -2.99 -13.27 11.87
C ARG A 98 -1.55 -13.13 12.39
N PHE A 99 -0.56 -13.47 11.58
CA PHE A 99 0.86 -13.29 11.91
C PHE A 99 1.20 -11.81 12.11
N GLY A 100 0.73 -10.93 11.22
CA GLY A 100 0.90 -9.47 11.37
C GLY A 100 0.30 -8.91 12.65
N LEU A 101 -0.93 -9.32 12.97
CA LEU A 101 -1.65 -8.85 14.17
C LEU A 101 -1.05 -9.37 15.49
N ARG A 102 -0.29 -10.47 15.46
CA ARG A 102 0.46 -11.02 16.60
C ARG A 102 1.83 -10.36 16.82
N GLY A 103 2.13 -9.27 16.12
CA GLY A 103 3.41 -8.57 16.20
C GLY A 103 4.43 -9.01 15.16
N GLY A 104 4.00 -9.75 14.13
CA GLY A 104 4.82 -10.01 12.95
C GLY A 104 5.18 -8.72 12.20
N ASN A 105 6.28 -8.74 11.45
CA ASN A 105 6.70 -7.56 10.69
C ASN A 105 5.71 -7.27 9.55
N ASN A 106 5.08 -6.08 9.59
CA ASN A 106 4.06 -5.66 8.61
C ASN A 106 4.57 -5.68 7.16
N LEU A 107 5.86 -5.44 6.92
CA LEU A 107 6.44 -5.51 5.58
C LEU A 107 6.46 -6.94 5.05
N ILE A 108 6.79 -7.91 5.91
CA ILE A 108 6.78 -9.34 5.54
C ILE A 108 5.35 -9.76 5.19
N VAL A 109 4.37 -9.34 5.99
CA VAL A 109 2.95 -9.58 5.73
C VAL A 109 2.53 -8.96 4.40
N THR A 110 2.95 -7.73 4.12
CA THR A 110 2.64 -7.05 2.86
C THR A 110 3.18 -7.82 1.65
N PHE A 111 4.46 -8.19 1.67
CA PHE A 111 5.06 -8.95 0.56
C PHE A 111 4.47 -10.35 0.40
N LEU A 112 4.17 -11.03 1.51
CA LEU A 112 3.52 -12.33 1.49
C LEU A 112 2.11 -12.24 0.89
N VAL A 113 1.30 -11.26 1.30
CA VAL A 113 -0.04 -11.06 0.74
C VAL A 113 0.03 -10.71 -0.74
N ILE A 114 0.95 -9.83 -1.15
CA ILE A 114 1.17 -9.50 -2.58
C ILE A 114 1.62 -10.75 -3.36
N GLY A 115 2.51 -11.58 -2.81
CA GLY A 115 2.93 -12.84 -3.40
C GLY A 115 1.77 -13.82 -3.60
N LEU A 116 1.00 -14.03 -2.54
CA LEU A 116 -0.15 -14.96 -2.54
C LEU A 116 -1.29 -14.54 -3.47
N THR A 117 -1.38 -13.25 -3.84
CA THR A 117 -2.50 -12.71 -4.62
C THR A 117 -2.07 -12.21 -6.00
N MET A 118 -1.21 -11.20 -6.04
CA MET A 118 -0.84 -10.50 -7.27
C MET A 118 -0.04 -11.41 -8.21
N ILE A 119 0.91 -12.16 -7.66
CA ILE A 119 1.80 -13.03 -8.46
C ILE A 119 1.12 -14.33 -8.84
N SER A 120 0.36 -14.94 -7.93
CA SER A 120 -0.43 -16.13 -8.23
C SER A 120 -1.50 -15.83 -9.29
N ALA A 121 -2.22 -14.69 -9.19
CA ALA A 121 -3.21 -14.30 -10.20
C ALA A 121 -2.55 -14.00 -11.56
N ALA A 122 -1.46 -13.24 -11.58
CA ALA A 122 -0.72 -12.98 -12.81
C ALA A 122 -0.22 -14.27 -13.48
N GLY A 123 0.32 -15.20 -12.70
CA GLY A 123 0.91 -16.44 -13.20
C GLY A 123 -0.09 -17.48 -13.69
N VAL A 124 -1.36 -17.39 -13.26
CA VAL A 124 -2.45 -18.21 -13.80
C VAL A 124 -2.76 -17.85 -15.25
N ALA A 125 -2.68 -16.56 -15.61
CA ALA A 125 -2.84 -16.12 -16.99
C ALA A 125 -1.57 -16.40 -17.81
N GLU A 126 -0.45 -15.78 -17.43
CA GLU A 126 0.82 -15.92 -18.14
C GLU A 126 2.00 -15.89 -17.16
N PHE A 127 2.92 -16.84 -17.31
CA PHE A 127 4.12 -16.90 -16.46
C PHE A 127 4.99 -15.64 -16.58
N ASP A 128 5.07 -15.06 -17.78
CA ASP A 128 5.82 -13.83 -18.04
C ASP A 128 5.26 -12.63 -17.29
N LEU A 129 3.93 -12.54 -17.14
CA LEU A 129 3.29 -11.50 -16.34
C LEU A 129 3.67 -11.64 -14.86
N ALA A 130 3.70 -12.86 -14.33
CA ALA A 130 4.17 -13.11 -12.96
C ALA A 130 5.65 -12.73 -12.79
N ALA A 131 6.51 -13.11 -13.73
CA ALA A 131 7.93 -12.75 -13.72
C ALA A 131 8.13 -11.22 -13.80
N MET A 132 7.33 -10.52 -14.62
CA MET A 132 7.31 -9.06 -14.70
C MET A 132 6.93 -8.42 -13.36
N VAL A 133 5.89 -8.93 -12.69
CA VAL A 133 5.44 -8.44 -11.38
C VAL A 133 6.52 -8.66 -10.30
N ILE A 134 7.15 -9.84 -10.27
CA ILE A 134 8.27 -10.12 -9.35
C ILE A 134 9.43 -9.17 -9.62
N GLY A 135 9.82 -9.01 -10.89
CA GLY A 135 10.88 -8.10 -11.31
C GLY A 135 10.58 -6.65 -10.91
N ALA A 136 9.33 -6.21 -11.04
CA ALA A 136 8.88 -4.89 -10.63
C ALA A 136 8.96 -4.69 -9.12
N LEU A 137 8.53 -5.67 -8.33
CA LEU A 137 8.60 -5.63 -6.86
C LEU A 137 10.04 -5.59 -6.36
N VAL A 138 10.92 -6.45 -6.90
CA VAL A 138 12.33 -6.51 -6.48
C VAL A 138 13.06 -5.22 -6.85
N LYS A 139 12.97 -4.77 -8.11
CA LYS A 139 13.60 -3.52 -8.56
C LYS A 139 13.03 -2.32 -7.82
N GLY A 140 11.71 -2.28 -7.63
CA GLY A 140 11.03 -1.22 -6.89
C GLY A 140 11.41 -1.17 -5.41
N LEU A 141 11.58 -2.32 -4.76
CA LEU A 141 12.04 -2.40 -3.38
C LEU A 141 13.50 -1.94 -3.25
N LEU A 142 14.40 -2.38 -4.14
CA LEU A 142 15.80 -1.94 -4.14
C LEU A 142 15.90 -0.42 -4.30
N LEU A 143 15.13 0.14 -5.24
CA LEU A 143 15.06 1.59 -5.44
C LEU A 143 14.49 2.29 -4.20
N ALA A 144 13.39 1.78 -3.63
CA ALA A 144 12.78 2.36 -2.44
C ALA A 144 13.74 2.38 -1.24
N VAL A 145 14.53 1.31 -1.05
CA VAL A 145 15.53 1.23 0.01
C VAL A 145 16.73 2.15 -0.25
N MET A 146 17.19 2.26 -1.49
CA MET A 146 18.23 3.21 -1.86
C MET A 146 17.80 4.66 -1.58
N VAL A 147 16.58 5.02 -1.98
CA VAL A 147 16.01 6.36 -1.73
C VAL A 147 15.71 6.57 -0.25
N LEU A 148 15.33 5.53 0.49
CA LEU A 148 15.21 5.57 1.95
C LEU A 148 16.55 5.94 2.60
N ALA A 149 17.65 5.32 2.18
CA ALA A 149 18.98 5.64 2.69
C ALA A 149 19.39 7.08 2.33
N LEU A 150 19.18 7.50 1.08
CA LEU A 150 19.50 8.85 0.61
C LEU A 150 18.69 9.92 1.35
N SER A 151 17.40 9.67 1.59
CA SER A 151 16.53 10.62 2.31
C SER A 151 16.86 10.72 3.80
N HIS A 152 17.33 9.65 4.43
CA HIS A 152 17.88 9.70 5.79
C HIS A 152 19.22 10.42 5.86
N TRP A 153 20.03 10.32 4.80
CA TRP A 153 21.27 11.10 4.69
C TRP A 153 20.98 12.60 4.51
N LEU A 154 20.00 12.96 3.68
CA LEU A 154 19.61 14.35 3.42
C LEU A 154 18.87 14.99 4.62
N PHE A 155 18.06 14.20 5.34
CA PHE A 155 17.31 14.63 6.51
C PHE A 155 17.54 13.67 7.69
N PRO A 156 18.66 13.80 8.42
CA PRO A 156 18.98 12.90 9.53
C PRO A 156 17.96 12.99 10.67
N GLU A 157 17.67 11.84 11.28
CA GLU A 157 16.87 11.74 12.51
C GLU A 157 17.74 12.15 13.71
N PRO A 158 17.25 12.95 14.67
CA PRO A 158 17.98 13.17 15.91
C PRO A 158 18.18 11.84 16.64
N ALA A 159 19.41 11.57 17.12
CA ALA A 159 19.80 10.31 17.74
C ALA A 159 18.92 9.88 18.94
N ASN A 160 18.23 10.83 19.57
CA ASN A 160 17.31 10.63 20.69
C ASN A 160 15.82 10.53 20.29
N ALA A 161 15.49 10.30 19.01
CA ALA A 161 14.10 10.10 18.60
C ALA A 161 13.55 8.80 19.23
N PRO A 162 12.47 8.87 20.03
CA PRO A 162 11.85 7.68 20.61
C PRO A 162 11.40 6.73 19.49
N SER A 163 11.69 5.44 19.66
CA SER A 163 11.10 4.39 18.84
C SER A 163 9.57 4.50 18.93
N PRO A 164 8.81 4.30 17.84
CA PRO A 164 7.36 4.18 17.93
C PRO A 164 7.01 3.13 18.99
N PRO A 165 5.99 3.37 19.85
CA PRO A 165 5.50 2.33 20.71
C PRO A 165 5.11 1.11 19.86
N PRO A 166 5.41 -0.13 20.31
CA PRO A 166 4.88 -1.32 19.68
C PRO A 166 3.37 -1.20 19.53
N ALA A 167 2.83 -1.59 18.38
CA ALA A 167 1.38 -1.59 18.19
C ALA A 167 0.72 -2.41 19.31
N PRO A 168 -0.37 -1.92 19.94
CA PRO A 168 -1.07 -2.68 20.96
C PRO A 168 -1.42 -4.07 20.45
N THR A 169 -1.02 -5.11 21.18
CA THR A 169 -1.37 -6.49 20.83
C THR A 169 -2.87 -6.68 21.09
N LEU A 170 -3.62 -6.99 20.02
CA LEU A 170 -5.04 -7.31 20.15
C LEU A 170 -5.21 -8.62 20.95
N PRO A 171 -6.31 -8.77 21.72
CA PRO A 171 -6.67 -10.04 22.36
C PRO A 171 -6.70 -11.19 21.34
N ALA A 172 -6.28 -12.39 21.76
CA ALA A 172 -6.14 -13.54 20.86
C ALA A 172 -7.44 -13.91 20.10
N GLU A 173 -8.59 -13.59 20.68
CA GLU A 173 -9.92 -13.81 20.11
C GLU A 173 -10.27 -12.75 19.04
N GLU A 174 -9.89 -11.49 19.25
CA GLU A 174 -10.08 -10.40 18.29
C GLU A 174 -9.15 -10.55 17.08
N VAL A 175 -7.92 -11.03 17.30
CA VAL A 175 -6.93 -11.24 16.24
C VAL A 175 -7.48 -12.12 15.12
N SER A 176 -8.19 -13.20 15.45
CA SER A 176 -8.76 -14.10 14.43
C SER A 176 -9.88 -13.42 13.64
N ARG A 177 -10.76 -12.68 14.29
CA ARG A 177 -11.85 -11.97 13.60
C ARG A 177 -11.34 -10.86 12.70
N VAL A 178 -10.36 -10.08 13.17
CA VAL A 178 -9.73 -8.99 12.41
C VAL A 178 -8.93 -9.54 11.23
N ALA A 179 -8.21 -10.65 11.41
CA ALA A 179 -7.55 -11.34 10.31
C ALA A 179 -8.55 -11.85 9.25
N LEU A 180 -9.67 -12.43 9.69
CA LEU A 180 -10.73 -12.89 8.79
C LEU A 180 -11.33 -11.73 7.98
N ARG A 181 -11.60 -10.59 8.63
CA ARG A 181 -12.05 -9.36 7.97
C ARG A 181 -11.08 -8.92 6.88
N ALA A 182 -9.79 -8.82 7.19
CA ALA A 182 -8.77 -8.43 6.21
C ALA A 182 -8.69 -9.43 5.02
N THR A 183 -8.79 -10.73 5.30
CA THR A 183 -8.85 -11.76 4.25
C THR A 183 -10.07 -11.59 3.36
N LEU A 184 -11.26 -11.39 3.94
CA LEU A 184 -12.50 -11.21 3.20
C LEU A 184 -12.49 -9.93 2.36
N ILE A 185 -11.78 -8.89 2.78
CA ILE A 185 -11.59 -7.66 2.00
C ILE A 185 -10.74 -7.91 0.74
N VAL A 186 -9.69 -8.73 0.85
CA VAL A 186 -8.75 -8.98 -0.25
C VAL A 186 -9.26 -10.03 -1.23
N LEU A 187 -9.96 -11.07 -0.74
CA LEU A 187 -10.34 -12.24 -1.54
C LEU A 187 -11.16 -11.91 -2.80
N PRO A 188 -12.17 -11.02 -2.79
CA PRO A 188 -12.93 -10.67 -4.00
C PRO A 188 -12.07 -9.99 -5.06
N THR A 189 -11.13 -9.15 -4.64
CA THR A 189 -10.22 -8.48 -5.58
C THR A 189 -9.24 -9.45 -6.22
N PHE A 190 -8.87 -10.50 -5.49
CA PHE A 190 -8.10 -11.61 -6.03
C PHE A 190 -8.91 -12.41 -7.06
N LEU A 191 -10.19 -12.69 -6.81
CA LEU A 191 -11.06 -13.35 -7.78
C LEU A 191 -11.24 -12.52 -9.06
N LEU A 192 -11.40 -11.20 -8.95
CA LEU A 192 -11.44 -10.30 -10.11
C LEU A 192 -10.13 -10.34 -10.91
N ALA A 193 -8.99 -10.37 -10.21
CA ALA A 193 -7.69 -10.49 -10.86
C ALA A 193 -7.44 -11.85 -11.51
N LEU A 194 -8.14 -12.92 -11.11
CA LEU A 194 -8.09 -14.19 -11.84
C LEU A 194 -8.85 -14.14 -13.18
N ILE A 195 -9.78 -13.19 -13.34
CA ILE A 195 -10.53 -13.00 -14.59
C ILE A 195 -9.69 -12.18 -15.59
N ASP A 196 -9.12 -11.06 -15.13
CA ASP A 196 -8.23 -10.21 -15.95
C ASP A 196 -7.11 -9.60 -15.10
N PRO A 197 -5.96 -10.28 -14.96
CA PRO A 197 -4.89 -9.78 -14.12
C PRO A 197 -4.46 -8.37 -14.53
N ALA A 198 -4.23 -8.11 -15.82
CA ALA A 198 -3.66 -6.86 -16.29
C ALA A 198 -4.45 -5.62 -15.84
N SER A 199 -5.79 -5.70 -15.84
CA SER A 199 -6.66 -4.61 -15.40
C SER A 199 -6.83 -4.51 -13.89
N TYR A 200 -6.77 -5.63 -13.17
CA TYR A 200 -7.15 -5.70 -11.75
C TYR A 200 -5.97 -5.78 -10.75
N LEU A 201 -4.70 -5.98 -11.16
CA LEU A 201 -3.55 -5.98 -10.23
C LEU A 201 -3.45 -4.73 -9.34
N PRO A 202 -3.67 -3.48 -9.83
CA PRO A 202 -3.63 -2.29 -8.97
C PRO A 202 -4.71 -2.30 -7.87
N ILE A 203 -5.83 -2.99 -8.11
CA ILE A 203 -6.94 -3.10 -7.18
C ILE A 203 -6.59 -4.03 -6.02
N ILE A 204 -5.81 -5.10 -6.28
CA ILE A 204 -5.23 -5.93 -5.22
C ILE A 204 -4.38 -5.07 -4.29
N LEU A 205 -3.45 -4.26 -4.82
CA LEU A 205 -2.59 -3.41 -3.98
C LEU A 205 -3.42 -2.49 -3.07
N LYS A 206 -4.49 -1.89 -3.62
CA LYS A 206 -5.42 -1.09 -2.81
C LYS A 206 -6.12 -1.95 -1.76
N ALA A 207 -6.66 -3.11 -2.12
CA ALA A 207 -7.34 -4.03 -1.20
C ALA A 207 -6.44 -4.50 -0.06
N VAL A 208 -5.16 -4.77 -0.34
CA VAL A 208 -4.16 -5.14 0.69
C VAL A 208 -3.96 -3.99 1.67
N THR A 209 -3.78 -2.77 1.18
CA THR A 209 -3.63 -1.59 2.05
C THR A 209 -4.88 -1.31 2.88
N LEU A 210 -6.07 -1.48 2.29
CA LEU A 210 -7.35 -1.38 3.00
C LEU A 210 -7.48 -2.48 4.05
N GLY A 211 -7.14 -3.73 3.73
CA GLY A 211 -7.16 -4.86 4.66
C GLY A 211 -6.27 -4.60 5.87
N GLN A 212 -5.05 -4.09 5.67
CA GLN A 212 -4.15 -3.72 6.76
C GLN A 212 -4.66 -2.54 7.60
N GLN A 213 -5.23 -1.50 6.97
CA GLN A 213 -5.81 -0.36 7.69
C GLN A 213 -7.07 -0.73 8.45
N SER A 214 -7.87 -1.63 7.89
CA SER A 214 -9.07 -2.16 8.53
C SER A 214 -8.72 -2.86 9.85
N SER A 215 -7.53 -3.45 9.93
CA SER A 215 -7.04 -4.16 11.11
C SER A 215 -6.57 -3.25 12.25
N THR A 216 -6.28 -1.99 11.96
CA THR A 216 -5.81 -1.02 12.96
C THR A 216 -6.86 0.03 13.34
N THR A 217 -7.99 0.07 12.62
CA THR A 217 -9.02 1.10 12.78
C THR A 217 -10.30 0.52 13.36
N THR A 218 -10.87 1.18 14.38
CA THR A 218 -12.17 0.84 14.97
C THR A 218 -13.30 0.97 13.95
N ALA A 219 -14.25 0.03 13.96
CA ALA A 219 -15.31 -0.06 12.96
C ALA A 219 -16.09 1.25 12.72
N ARG A 220 -16.38 2.01 13.78
CA ARG A 220 -17.12 3.28 13.69
C ARG A 220 -16.39 4.39 12.93
N GLN A 221 -15.06 4.34 12.87
CA GLN A 221 -14.23 5.30 12.13
C GLN A 221 -13.74 4.74 10.79
N ALA A 222 -13.72 3.42 10.65
CA ALA A 222 -13.21 2.73 9.48
C ALA A 222 -13.91 3.18 8.19
N GLY A 223 -15.24 3.26 8.14
CA GLY A 223 -15.94 3.68 6.92
C GLY A 223 -15.59 5.07 6.44
N ARG A 224 -15.61 6.06 7.35
CA ARG A 224 -15.25 7.43 7.02
C ARG A 224 -13.78 7.55 6.61
N GLU A 225 -12.90 6.76 7.23
CA GLU A 225 -11.48 6.80 6.90
C GLU A 225 -11.15 6.08 5.60
N LEU A 226 -11.67 4.87 5.37
CA LEU A 226 -11.44 4.07 4.18
C LEU A 226 -12.02 4.77 2.95
N VAL A 227 -13.33 5.10 2.98
CA VAL A 227 -14.03 5.75 1.86
C VAL A 227 -13.47 7.15 1.63
N GLY A 228 -13.34 7.94 2.69
CA GLY A 228 -12.85 9.31 2.58
C GLY A 228 -11.42 9.39 2.04
N SER A 229 -10.53 8.45 2.41
CA SER A 229 -9.15 8.46 1.91
C SER A 229 -9.03 7.98 0.48
N THR A 230 -9.89 7.06 0.04
CA THR A 230 -9.98 6.67 -1.37
C THR A 230 -10.50 7.82 -2.22
N LEU A 231 -11.59 8.47 -1.81
CA LEU A 231 -12.16 9.62 -2.53
C LEU A 231 -11.18 10.80 -2.58
N LEU A 232 -10.55 11.13 -1.46
CA LEU A 232 -9.55 12.20 -1.41
C LEU A 232 -8.33 11.86 -2.26
N GLY A 233 -7.79 10.65 -2.16
CA GLY A 233 -6.66 10.21 -3.00
C GLY A 233 -7.00 10.27 -4.48
N GLY A 234 -8.24 9.94 -4.84
CA GLY A 234 -8.76 10.08 -6.19
C GLY A 234 -8.89 11.52 -6.67
N LEU A 235 -9.48 12.40 -5.85
CA LEU A 235 -9.58 13.83 -6.15
C LEU A 235 -8.20 14.45 -6.35
N LEU A 236 -7.25 14.14 -5.46
CA LEU A 236 -5.87 14.62 -5.57
C LEU A 236 -5.20 14.09 -6.84
N ALA A 237 -5.48 12.85 -7.27
CA ALA A 237 -4.98 12.32 -8.53
C ALA A 237 -5.53 13.09 -9.75
N ILE A 238 -6.81 13.49 -9.75
CA ILE A 238 -7.39 14.33 -10.80
C ILE A 238 -6.70 15.69 -10.84
N VAL A 239 -6.58 16.37 -9.69
CA VAL A 239 -5.96 17.69 -9.62
C VAL A 239 -4.49 17.62 -10.06
N PHE A 240 -3.77 16.59 -9.62
CA PHE A 240 -2.40 16.35 -10.06
C PHE A 240 -2.34 16.11 -11.57
N TRP A 241 -3.17 15.22 -12.11
CA TRP A 241 -3.23 14.95 -13.55
C TRP A 241 -3.47 16.24 -14.36
N CYS A 242 -4.45 17.05 -13.97
CA CYS A 242 -4.68 18.36 -14.59
C CYS A 242 -3.46 19.28 -14.48
N ALA A 243 -2.80 19.34 -13.32
CA ALA A 243 -1.61 20.16 -13.13
C ALA A 243 -0.40 19.67 -13.97
N LEU A 244 -0.25 18.36 -14.14
CA LEU A 244 0.78 17.77 -14.98
C LEU A 244 0.49 17.98 -16.48
N SER A 245 -0.79 18.00 -16.87
CA SER A 245 -1.20 18.24 -18.26
C SER A 245 -0.83 19.63 -18.77
N LEU A 246 -0.66 20.62 -17.87
CA LEU A 246 -0.18 21.96 -18.23
C LEU A 246 1.28 21.95 -18.69
N PHE A 247 2.12 21.07 -18.11
CA PHE A 247 3.52 20.95 -18.45
C PHE A 247 4.04 19.53 -18.22
N VAL A 248 3.95 18.71 -19.26
CA VAL A 248 4.32 17.28 -19.23
C VAL A 248 5.84 17.15 -19.26
N HIS A 249 6.46 17.19 -18.07
CA HIS A 249 7.90 17.03 -17.91
C HIS A 249 8.22 16.20 -16.65
N LEU A 250 9.25 15.33 -16.69
CA LEU A 250 9.62 14.48 -15.55
C LEU A 250 9.95 15.29 -14.28
N TRP A 251 10.72 16.37 -14.41
CA TRP A 251 10.94 17.33 -13.32
C TRP A 251 9.67 17.97 -12.78
N MET A 252 8.69 18.27 -13.63
CA MET A 252 7.40 18.80 -13.18
C MET A 252 6.62 17.73 -12.41
N PHE A 253 6.69 16.47 -12.87
CA PHE A 253 6.12 15.32 -12.15
C PHE A 253 6.76 15.17 -10.76
N PHE A 254 8.09 15.32 -10.66
CA PHE A 254 8.81 15.35 -9.39
C PHE A 254 8.35 16.50 -8.48
N LEU A 255 8.27 17.73 -9.01
CA LEU A 255 7.90 18.92 -8.23
C LEU A 255 6.45 18.85 -7.71
N TRP A 256 5.52 18.41 -8.54
CA TRP A 256 4.14 18.18 -8.10
C TRP A 256 4.07 17.06 -7.06
N MET A 257 4.79 15.95 -7.27
CA MET A 257 4.83 14.87 -6.28
C MET A 257 5.39 15.34 -4.94
N LEU A 258 6.43 16.18 -4.99
CA LEU A 258 6.99 16.80 -3.80
C LEU A 258 5.96 17.72 -3.12
N LEU A 259 5.25 18.56 -3.87
CA LEU A 259 4.26 19.49 -3.33
C LEU A 259 3.08 18.76 -2.67
N PHE A 260 2.42 17.86 -3.41
CA PHE A 260 1.30 17.06 -2.89
C PHE A 260 1.77 16.16 -1.73
N GLY A 261 2.94 15.54 -1.88
CA GLY A 261 3.60 14.77 -0.82
C GLY A 261 3.83 15.58 0.44
N LEU A 262 4.29 16.83 0.34
CA LEU A 262 4.49 17.73 1.49
C LEU A 262 3.18 18.12 2.17
N VAL A 263 2.14 18.44 1.39
CA VAL A 263 0.81 18.77 1.91
C VAL A 263 0.24 17.60 2.71
N LEU A 264 0.34 16.38 2.18
CA LEU A 264 -0.14 15.17 2.86
C LEU A 264 0.75 14.80 4.05
N ALA A 265 2.08 14.83 3.89
CA ALA A 265 3.02 14.51 4.96
C ALA A 265 2.90 15.47 6.16
N ARG A 266 2.60 16.75 5.92
CA ARG A 266 2.29 17.72 6.98
C ARG A 266 1.14 17.25 7.87
N LYS A 267 0.13 16.64 7.27
CA LYS A 267 -1.05 16.12 7.97
C LYS A 267 -0.80 14.76 8.61
N VAL A 268 -0.06 13.87 7.95
CA VAL A 268 0.39 12.57 8.51
C VAL A 268 1.12 12.77 9.85
N TYR A 269 2.05 13.73 9.92
CA TYR A 269 2.84 13.98 11.14
C TYR A 269 2.22 15.03 12.08
N ALA A 270 0.93 15.35 11.93
CA ALA A 270 0.17 16.27 12.77
C ALA A 270 0.88 17.62 13.02
N LEU A 271 1.53 18.16 11.97
CA LEU A 271 2.12 19.51 12.00
C LEU A 271 1.04 20.58 11.85
N SER A 272 -0.14 20.19 11.36
CA SER A 272 -1.38 20.97 11.40
C SER A 272 -2.43 20.17 12.19
N PRO A 273 -3.25 20.80 13.04
CA PRO A 273 -4.34 20.10 13.71
C PRO A 273 -5.31 19.52 12.67
N THR A 274 -5.48 18.21 12.67
CA THR A 274 -6.45 17.51 11.82
C THR A 274 -7.27 16.53 12.65
N GLY A 275 -8.59 16.54 12.50
CA GLY A 275 -9.50 15.57 13.15
C GLY A 275 -9.54 14.19 12.49
N LEU A 276 -8.56 13.86 11.64
CA LEU A 276 -8.47 12.62 10.84
C LEU A 276 -7.16 11.90 11.16
N SER A 277 -7.16 10.56 11.13
CA SER A 277 -6.00 9.75 11.51
C SER A 277 -4.80 9.93 10.59
N PRO A 278 -3.57 9.67 11.06
CA PRO A 278 -2.38 9.60 10.19
C PRO A 278 -2.51 8.55 9.06
N GLY A 279 -3.23 7.45 9.34
CA GLY A 279 -3.50 6.38 8.37
C GLY A 279 -4.33 6.86 7.18
N PHE A 280 -5.34 7.71 7.43
CA PHE A 280 -6.15 8.34 6.39
C PHE A 280 -5.30 9.09 5.36
N TRP A 281 -4.35 9.93 5.82
CA TRP A 281 -3.51 10.73 4.93
C TRP A 281 -2.48 9.88 4.19
N LEU A 282 -1.92 8.86 4.84
CA LEU A 282 -1.01 7.92 4.19
C LEU A 282 -1.74 7.09 3.11
N ASN A 283 -2.97 6.63 3.39
CA ASN A 283 -3.77 5.92 2.40
C ASN A 283 -4.14 6.80 1.22
N SER A 284 -4.47 8.07 1.48
CA SER A 284 -4.76 9.05 0.42
C SER A 284 -3.54 9.25 -0.49
N LEU A 285 -2.35 9.36 0.10
CA LEU A 285 -1.07 9.45 -0.64
C LEU A 285 -0.83 8.21 -1.51
N ILE A 286 -0.96 7.02 -0.95
CA ILE A 286 -0.77 5.76 -1.69
C ILE A 286 -1.79 5.64 -2.83
N THR A 287 -3.06 5.94 -2.56
CA THR A 287 -4.14 5.89 -3.56
C THR A 287 -3.87 6.84 -4.71
N MET A 288 -3.45 8.07 -4.40
CA MET A 288 -3.08 9.07 -5.39
C MET A 288 -1.92 8.57 -6.27
N ILE A 289 -0.87 8.00 -5.67
CA ILE A 289 0.29 7.47 -6.41
C ILE A 289 -0.13 6.31 -7.33
N ILE A 290 -0.98 5.40 -6.86
CA ILE A 290 -1.44 4.25 -7.65
C ILE A 290 -2.26 4.72 -8.85
N LEU A 291 -3.27 5.57 -8.64
CA LEU A 291 -4.14 6.05 -9.71
C LEU A 291 -3.36 6.89 -10.73
N LEU A 292 -2.57 7.85 -10.25
CA LEU A 292 -1.79 8.74 -11.11
C LEU A 292 -0.73 7.97 -11.91
N GLY A 293 -0.03 7.04 -11.25
CA GLY A 293 0.99 6.25 -11.91
C GLY A 293 0.43 5.32 -12.99
N GLN A 294 -0.79 4.81 -12.80
CA GLN A 294 -1.52 4.08 -13.83
C GLN A 294 -1.94 4.98 -14.99
N SER A 295 -2.48 6.17 -14.72
CA SER A 295 -2.87 7.13 -15.75
C SER A 295 -1.70 7.57 -16.64
N VAL A 296 -0.52 7.78 -16.06
CA VAL A 296 0.70 8.12 -16.83
C VAL A 296 1.11 6.95 -17.74
N GLN A 297 1.03 5.70 -17.27
CA GLN A 297 1.33 4.54 -18.10
C GLN A 297 0.32 4.33 -19.22
N ASP A 298 -0.98 4.53 -18.95
CA ASP A 298 -2.01 4.46 -19.99
C ASP A 298 -1.77 5.49 -21.09
N SER A 299 -1.40 6.71 -20.69
CA SER A 299 -1.05 7.77 -21.62
C SER A 299 0.17 7.40 -22.46
N ALA A 300 1.20 6.81 -21.86
CA ALA A 300 2.38 6.36 -22.57
C ALA A 300 2.08 5.19 -23.52
N ALA A 301 1.10 4.35 -23.17
CA ALA A 301 0.61 3.24 -23.99
C ALA A 301 -0.43 3.67 -25.05
N GLY A 302 -0.77 4.97 -25.15
CA GLY A 302 -1.75 5.49 -26.10
C GLY A 302 -3.21 5.10 -25.79
N LYS A 303 -3.51 4.69 -24.56
CA LYS A 303 -4.87 4.34 -24.11
C LYS A 303 -5.66 5.57 -23.70
N ASP A 304 -6.99 5.46 -23.72
CA ASP A 304 -7.86 6.50 -23.16
C ASP A 304 -7.72 6.57 -21.64
N VAL A 305 -6.95 7.56 -21.20
CA VAL A 305 -6.64 7.81 -19.79
C VAL A 305 -7.90 8.09 -18.98
N TYR A 306 -8.89 8.80 -19.54
CA TYR A 306 -10.06 9.23 -18.79
C TYR A 306 -10.99 8.06 -18.50
N THR A 307 -11.25 7.22 -19.50
CA THR A 307 -12.06 6.01 -19.33
C THR A 307 -11.34 5.02 -18.40
N ALA A 308 -10.04 4.78 -18.60
CA ALA A 308 -9.27 3.88 -17.74
C ALA A 308 -9.19 4.39 -16.30
N PHE A 309 -9.07 5.70 -16.10
CA PHE A 309 -9.11 6.32 -14.77
C PHE A 309 -10.49 6.17 -14.12
N ALA A 310 -11.58 6.45 -14.85
CA ALA A 310 -12.94 6.34 -14.35
C ALA A 310 -13.26 4.91 -13.89
N VAL A 311 -12.87 3.90 -14.69
CA VAL A 311 -13.03 2.48 -14.33
C VAL A 311 -12.24 2.14 -13.07
N ARG A 312 -10.96 2.52 -12.99
CA ARG A 312 -10.13 2.26 -11.78
C ARG A 312 -10.67 2.97 -10.54
N MET A 313 -11.13 4.20 -10.69
CA MET A 313 -11.77 4.96 -9.61
C MET A 313 -13.03 4.25 -9.12
N GLY A 314 -13.92 3.85 -10.05
CA GLY A 314 -15.14 3.11 -9.74
C GLY A 314 -14.83 1.82 -9.00
N LEU A 315 -13.82 1.06 -9.44
CA LEU A 315 -13.38 -0.17 -8.79
C LEU A 315 -12.79 0.08 -7.41
N PHE A 316 -11.99 1.14 -7.24
CA PHE A 316 -11.43 1.50 -5.94
C PHE A 316 -12.54 1.90 -4.96
N ILE A 317 -13.53 2.66 -5.40
CA ILE A 317 -14.70 3.02 -4.61
C ILE A 317 -15.50 1.76 -4.25
N ALA A 318 -15.81 0.89 -5.22
CA ALA A 318 -16.55 -0.34 -4.99
C ALA A 318 -15.86 -1.26 -3.96
N VAL A 319 -14.55 -1.47 -4.09
CA VAL A 319 -13.77 -2.25 -3.13
C VAL A 319 -13.73 -1.59 -1.76
N THR A 320 -13.68 -0.26 -1.71
CA THR A 320 -13.69 0.46 -0.43
C THR A 320 -15.05 0.38 0.27
N LEU A 321 -16.15 0.49 -0.48
CA LEU A 321 -17.51 0.30 0.02
C LEU A 321 -17.75 -1.14 0.47
N TYR A 322 -17.24 -2.11 -0.28
CA TYR A 322 -17.27 -3.51 0.11
C TYR A 322 -16.47 -3.73 1.39
N ALA A 323 -15.28 -3.13 1.50
CA ALA A 323 -14.48 -3.23 2.70
C ALA A 323 -15.22 -2.65 3.91
N ASP A 324 -15.85 -1.48 3.75
CA ASP A 324 -16.70 -0.84 4.76
C ASP A 324 -17.87 -1.74 5.21
N LEU A 325 -18.59 -2.32 4.26
CA LEU A 325 -19.66 -3.28 4.53
C LEU A 325 -19.15 -4.46 5.36
N MET A 326 -18.00 -5.04 4.99
CA MET A 326 -17.39 -6.16 5.72
C MET A 326 -16.98 -5.76 7.14
N VAL A 327 -16.51 -4.52 7.34
CA VAL A 327 -16.25 -3.98 8.68
C VAL A 327 -17.52 -4.02 9.53
N HIS A 328 -18.60 -3.43 9.00
CA HIS A 328 -19.84 -3.28 9.73
C HIS A 328 -20.52 -4.62 10.02
N LEU A 329 -20.54 -5.54 9.04
CA LEU A 329 -21.12 -6.87 9.23
C LEU A 329 -20.37 -7.67 10.31
N LEU A 330 -19.03 -7.65 10.31
CA LEU A 330 -18.25 -8.43 11.28
C LEU A 330 -18.21 -7.80 12.68
N ASP A 331 -18.38 -6.48 12.79
CA ASP A 331 -18.46 -5.77 14.07
C ASP A 331 -19.85 -5.91 14.74
N GLN A 332 -20.93 -6.03 13.95
CA GLN A 332 -22.28 -6.29 14.47
C GLN A 332 -22.42 -7.66 15.15
N HIS A 333 -21.60 -8.65 14.77
CA HIS A 333 -21.55 -9.97 15.41
C HIS A 333 -20.72 -9.99 16.70
N ARG A 334 -20.51 -8.83 17.35
CA ARG A 334 -20.01 -8.75 18.72
C ARG A 334 -21.12 -9.22 19.67
N PRO A 335 -21.02 -10.41 20.29
CA PRO A 335 -21.96 -10.76 21.36
C PRO A 335 -21.85 -9.68 22.44
N LYS A 336 -22.99 -9.11 22.84
CA LYS A 336 -23.11 -8.03 23.84
C LYS A 336 -22.57 -8.40 25.24
N GLU A 337 -22.05 -9.60 25.42
CA GLU A 337 -21.78 -10.20 26.72
C GLU A 337 -20.57 -9.60 27.47
N VAL A 338 -19.76 -8.76 26.83
CA VAL A 338 -18.60 -8.10 27.48
C VAL A 338 -18.86 -6.60 27.74
N GLN A 339 -20.06 -6.10 27.48
CA GLN A 339 -20.41 -4.69 27.74
C GLN A 339 -21.25 -4.49 29.02
N GLY A 340 -21.40 -5.55 29.84
CA GLY A 340 -22.20 -5.55 31.08
C GLY A 340 -21.42 -5.76 32.38
N LEU A 341 -20.08 -5.65 32.38
CA LEU A 341 -19.27 -5.76 33.59
C LEU A 341 -18.15 -4.70 33.60
N THR A 342 -18.55 -3.43 33.67
CA THR A 342 -17.76 -2.32 34.23
C THR A 342 -18.72 -1.33 34.85
#